data_AF-A0A3D4BCH8-F1
#
_entry.id   AF-A0A3D4BCH8-F1
#
_cell.length_a   1.000
_cell.length_b   1.000
_cell.length_c   1.000
_cell.angle_alpha   90.00
_cell.angle_beta   90.00
_cell.angle_gamma   90.00
#
_symmetry.space_group_name_H-M   'P 1'
#
loop_
_entity.id
_entity.type
_entity.pdbx_description
1 polymer ?
#
loop_
_entity_poly.entity_id
_entity_poly.type
_entity_poly.pdbx_seq_one_letter_code
_entity_poly.pdbx_strand_id
1 'polypeptide(L)'
;MAIMKGLRGAPPKVIGGHLVIEAIDRQTGEALNQRTDNIHSVAGDRGNILIFTFSETGHTRVTVRPSGTEPKIKYYVSATSVDQPGQTEDDLHRTKQAIDRMAEEIIDGMLNVSEEILG
;
A
#
# COMPACT_ATOMS: atom_id res chain seq x y z
N MET A 1 6.22 -12.31 -12.93
CA MET A 1 5.37 -12.59 -11.75
C MET A 1 3.99 -11.98 -12.02
N ALA A 2 2.93 -12.80 -12.03
CA ALA A 2 1.58 -12.38 -12.40
C ALA A 2 1.04 -11.25 -11.48
N ILE A 3 1.21 -11.39 -10.15
CA ILE A 3 0.80 -10.38 -9.15
C ILE A 3 1.38 -8.99 -9.47
N MET A 4 2.71 -8.86 -9.59
CA MET A 4 3.35 -7.55 -9.86
C MET A 4 2.92 -6.94 -11.21
N LYS A 5 2.56 -7.76 -12.20
CA LYS A 5 2.04 -7.29 -13.49
C LYS A 5 0.59 -6.84 -13.35
N GLY A 6 -0.24 -7.61 -12.63
CA GLY A 6 -1.64 -7.28 -12.37
C GLY A 6 -1.77 -5.98 -11.56
N LEU A 7 -1.09 -5.89 -10.43
CA LEU A 7 -1.06 -4.69 -9.58
C LEU A 7 -0.59 -3.44 -10.33
N ARG A 8 0.34 -3.59 -11.28
CA ARG A 8 0.85 -2.46 -12.08
C ARG A 8 -0.10 -2.08 -13.23
N GLY A 9 -0.77 -3.06 -13.84
CA GLY A 9 -1.69 -2.84 -14.96
C GLY A 9 -3.06 -2.33 -14.53
N ALA A 10 -3.53 -2.74 -13.35
CA ALA A 10 -4.78 -2.28 -12.74
C ALA A 10 -4.55 -2.03 -11.24
N PRO A 11 -3.93 -0.90 -10.86
CA PRO A 11 -3.67 -0.58 -9.46
C PRO A 11 -4.98 -0.49 -8.67
N PRO A 12 -5.15 -1.24 -7.55
CA PRO A 12 -6.38 -1.21 -6.77
C PRO A 12 -6.66 0.18 -6.22
N LYS A 13 -7.92 0.61 -6.29
CA LYS A 13 -8.40 1.87 -5.67
C LYS A 13 -8.79 1.70 -4.20
N VAL A 14 -9.02 0.47 -3.76
CA VAL A 14 -9.36 0.10 -2.38
C VAL A 14 -8.58 -1.16 -2.01
N ILE A 15 -8.01 -1.20 -0.80
CA ILE A 15 -7.36 -2.38 -0.23
C ILE A 15 -7.85 -2.51 1.21
N GLY A 16 -8.44 -3.65 1.58
CA GLY A 16 -8.85 -3.88 2.97
C GLY A 16 -9.93 -2.93 3.48
N GLY A 17 -10.75 -2.38 2.58
CA GLY A 17 -11.73 -1.34 2.90
C GLY A 17 -11.16 0.09 2.95
N HIS A 18 -9.84 0.27 2.81
CA HIS A 18 -9.18 1.57 2.83
C HIS A 18 -8.96 2.10 1.40
N LEU A 19 -9.31 3.37 1.18
CA LEU A 19 -9.09 4.04 -0.11
C LEU A 19 -7.59 4.24 -0.35
N VAL A 20 -7.13 3.83 -1.52
CA VAL A 20 -5.76 4.12 -1.96
C VAL A 20 -5.69 5.56 -2.44
N ILE A 21 -4.74 6.31 -1.92
CA ILE A 21 -4.49 7.71 -2.30
C ILE A 21 -3.54 7.75 -3.51
N GLU A 22 -2.42 7.04 -3.43
CA GLU A 22 -1.46 6.92 -4.53
C GLU A 22 -0.99 5.48 -4.72
N ALA A 23 -0.79 5.11 -5.99
CA ALA A 23 -0.05 3.92 -6.39
C ALA A 23 1.30 4.35 -6.97
N ILE A 24 2.38 4.11 -6.23
CA ILE A 24 3.74 4.50 -6.58
C ILE A 24 4.47 3.29 -7.16
N ASP A 25 5.05 3.48 -8.35
CA ASP A 25 5.90 2.50 -9.00
C ASP A 25 7.36 2.97 -9.00
N ARG A 26 8.19 2.33 -8.18
CA ARG A 26 9.62 2.63 -8.12
C ARG A 26 10.38 2.16 -9.35
N GLN A 27 9.80 1.31 -10.19
CA GLN A 27 10.44 0.86 -11.42
C GLN A 27 10.42 1.98 -12.48
N THR A 28 9.25 2.60 -12.68
CA THR A 28 9.08 3.73 -13.60
C THR A 28 9.46 5.07 -12.95
N GLY A 29 9.49 5.15 -11.63
CA GLY A 29 9.71 6.40 -10.91
C GLY A 29 8.51 7.33 -11.00
N GLU A 30 7.31 6.76 -11.07
CA GLU A 30 6.05 7.48 -11.25
C GLU A 30 5.06 7.08 -10.16
N ALA A 31 4.12 7.97 -9.86
CA ALA A 31 3.00 7.71 -8.99
C ALA A 31 1.70 8.11 -9.67
N LEU A 32 0.70 7.24 -9.57
CA LEU A 32 -0.67 7.49 -9.98
C LEU A 32 -1.46 7.96 -8.77
N ASN A 33 -1.98 9.18 -8.82
CA ASN A 33 -2.95 9.66 -7.85
C ASN A 33 -4.32 9.08 -8.17
N GLN A 34 -4.84 8.19 -7.32
CA GLN A 34 -6.05 7.41 -7.61
C GLN A 34 -7.35 8.20 -7.58
N ARG A 35 -7.31 9.43 -7.03
CA ARG A 35 -8.46 10.34 -6.94
C ARG A 35 -8.60 11.23 -8.16
N THR A 36 -7.48 11.58 -8.78
CA THR A 36 -7.45 12.50 -9.93
C THR A 36 -7.06 11.81 -11.23
N ASP A 37 -6.63 10.54 -11.15
CA ASP A 37 -6.05 9.76 -12.24
C ASP A 37 -4.82 10.43 -12.89
N ASN A 38 -4.20 11.41 -12.21
CA ASN A 38 -2.98 12.08 -12.66
C ASN A 38 -1.74 11.26 -12.33
N ILE A 39 -0.80 11.21 -13.28
CA ILE A 39 0.51 10.60 -13.11
C ILE A 39 1.55 11.70 -12.90
N HIS A 40 2.44 11.52 -11.94
CA HIS A 40 3.56 12.43 -11.69
C HIS A 40 4.83 11.66 -11.34
N SER A 41 5.99 12.29 -11.56
CA SER A 41 7.29 11.69 -11.24
C SER A 41 7.56 11.74 -9.74
N VAL A 42 8.18 10.68 -9.22
CA VAL A 42 8.61 10.59 -7.82
C VAL A 42 10.11 10.33 -7.71
N ALA A 43 10.77 11.01 -6.77
CA ALA A 43 12.19 10.81 -6.49
C ALA A 43 12.42 9.59 -5.59
N GLY A 44 13.61 8.99 -5.69
CA GLY A 44 14.08 7.89 -4.86
C GLY A 44 14.65 6.73 -5.67
N ASP A 45 15.14 5.71 -4.96
CA ASP A 45 15.80 4.57 -5.59
C ASP A 45 14.81 3.77 -6.46
N ARG A 46 15.33 3.30 -7.61
CA ARG A 46 14.56 2.48 -8.53
C ARG A 46 14.59 1.02 -8.11
N GLY A 47 13.50 0.31 -8.37
CA GLY A 47 13.40 -1.12 -8.11
C GLY A 47 12.04 -1.68 -8.48
N ASN A 48 11.91 -3.01 -8.54
CA ASN A 48 10.62 -3.64 -8.76
C ASN A 48 9.80 -3.63 -7.45
N ILE A 49 9.29 -2.45 -7.11
CA ILE A 49 8.58 -2.17 -5.87
C ILE A 49 7.35 -1.34 -6.23
N LEU A 50 6.19 -1.80 -5.77
CA LEU A 50 4.95 -1.02 -5.78
C LEU A 50 4.64 -0.58 -4.35
N ILE A 51 4.16 0.64 -4.19
CA ILE A 51 3.74 1.18 -2.89
C ILE A 51 2.33 1.75 -3.06
N PHE A 52 1.43 1.37 -2.17
CA PHE A 52 0.08 1.93 -2.11
C PHE A 52 -0.06 2.70 -0.81
N THR A 53 -0.33 4.01 -0.90
CA THR A 53 -0.52 4.88 0.26
C THR A 53 -1.99 5.05 0.58
N PHE A 54 -2.30 5.23 1.86
CA PHE A 54 -3.68 5.39 2.37
C PHE A 54 -3.92 6.77 2.99
N SER A 55 -2.94 7.67 2.86
CA SER A 55 -2.95 9.01 3.43
C SER A 55 -2.15 9.97 2.54
N GLU A 56 -2.38 11.28 2.70
CA GLU A 56 -1.64 12.33 1.97
C GLU A 56 -0.14 12.35 2.32
N THR A 57 0.19 12.01 3.56
CA THR A 57 1.58 11.95 4.06
C THR A 57 2.32 10.72 3.54
N GLY A 58 1.58 9.67 3.18
CA GLY A 58 2.12 8.39 2.70
C GLY A 58 2.85 7.57 3.75
N HIS A 59 2.66 7.86 5.05
CA HIS A 59 3.24 7.06 6.13
C HIS A 59 2.52 5.72 6.28
N THR A 60 1.19 5.74 6.22
CA THR A 60 0.35 4.55 6.17
C THR A 60 0.32 4.01 4.75
N ARG A 61 0.92 2.83 4.56
CA ARG A 61 1.14 2.25 3.23
C ARG A 61 1.38 0.75 3.29
N VAL A 62 1.14 0.10 2.15
CA VAL A 62 1.65 -1.25 1.87
C VAL A 62 2.66 -1.20 0.73
N THR A 63 3.79 -1.87 0.93
CA THR A 63 4.87 -2.00 -0.06
C THR A 63 4.94 -3.45 -0.54
N VAL A 64 4.91 -3.64 -1.85
CA VAL A 64 4.89 -4.94 -2.51
C VAL A 64 6.15 -5.11 -3.36
N ARG A 65 6.88 -6.20 -3.16
CA ARG A 65 8.06 -6.53 -3.97
C ARG A 65 8.22 -8.04 -4.17
N PRO A 66 8.73 -8.50 -5.31
CA PRO A 66 9.13 -9.90 -5.45
C PRO A 66 10.37 -10.20 -4.60
N SER A 67 10.49 -11.46 -4.18
CA SER A 67 11.73 -12.04 -3.69
C SER A 67 12.70 -12.22 -4.86
N GLY A 68 14.00 -12.03 -4.61
CA GLY A 68 15.01 -12.05 -5.68
C GLY A 68 15.29 -13.43 -6.26
N THR A 69 15.22 -14.48 -5.43
CA THR A 69 15.67 -15.84 -5.80
C THR A 69 14.57 -16.89 -5.77
N GLU A 70 13.40 -16.58 -5.20
CA GLU A 70 12.27 -17.51 -5.05
C GLU A 70 10.99 -16.90 -5.61
N PRO A 71 10.01 -17.70 -6.07
CA PRO A 71 8.73 -17.22 -6.58
C PRO A 71 7.80 -16.77 -5.44
N LYS A 72 8.26 -15.82 -4.61
CA LYS A 72 7.53 -15.26 -3.47
C LYS A 72 7.34 -13.76 -3.66
N ILE A 73 6.21 -13.24 -3.19
CA ILE A 73 6.00 -11.80 -3.00
C ILE A 73 6.16 -11.47 -1.52
N LYS A 74 6.80 -10.35 -1.21
CA LYS A 74 6.91 -9.80 0.15
C LYS A 74 6.04 -8.55 0.25
N TYR A 75 5.23 -8.51 1.29
CA TYR A 75 4.39 -7.38 1.66
C TYR A 75 4.93 -6.77 2.95
N TYR A 76 5.04 -5.44 2.98
CA TYR A 76 5.41 -4.68 4.17
C TYR A 76 4.34 -3.64 4.42
N VAL A 77 3.71 -3.69 5.58
CA VAL A 77 2.72 -2.69 6.00
C VAL A 77 3.35 -1.75 7.01
N SER A 78 3.13 -0.46 6.81
CA SER A 78 3.39 0.58 7.80
C SER A 78 2.06 1.28 8.05
N ALA A 79 1.72 1.48 9.31
CA ALA A 79 0.53 2.22 9.73
C ALA A 79 0.91 3.13 10.89
N THR A 80 0.31 4.32 10.95
CA THR A 80 0.61 5.31 11.98
C THR A 80 -0.65 6.07 12.39
N SER A 81 -0.74 6.43 13.66
CA SER A 81 -1.82 7.26 14.20
C SER A 81 -1.83 8.68 13.65
N VAL A 82 -0.69 9.18 13.18
CA VAL A 82 -0.58 10.52 12.56
C VAL A 82 -1.49 10.65 11.33
N ASP A 83 -1.76 9.54 10.65
CA ASP A 83 -2.59 9.50 9.44
C ASP A 83 -4.05 9.18 9.72
N GLN A 84 -4.41 8.92 10.99
CA GLN A 84 -5.74 8.52 11.39
C GLN A 84 -6.45 9.66 12.14
N PRO A 85 -7.50 10.26 11.54
CA PRO A 85 -8.28 11.30 12.20
C PRO A 85 -8.90 10.80 13.51
N GLY A 86 -8.78 11.59 14.57
CA GLY A 86 -9.43 11.32 15.85
C GLY A 86 -8.71 10.34 16.77
N GLN A 87 -7.51 9.86 16.40
CA GLN A 87 -6.61 9.21 17.34
C GLN A 87 -5.83 10.27 18.12
N THR A 88 -5.78 10.13 19.43
CA THR A 88 -5.09 11.06 20.33
C THR A 88 -4.06 10.31 21.17
N GLU A 89 -2.96 10.98 21.52
CA GLU A 89 -1.93 10.41 22.38
C GLU A 89 -2.45 10.07 23.79
N ASP A 90 -3.55 10.71 24.21
CA ASP A 90 -4.17 10.55 25.53
C ASP A 90 -4.71 9.14 25.82
N ASP A 91 -4.95 8.33 24.77
CA ASP A 91 -5.33 6.91 24.91
C ASP A 91 -4.46 6.02 24.02
N LEU A 92 -3.25 5.76 24.50
CA LEU A 92 -2.25 4.93 23.81
C LEU A 92 -2.77 3.51 23.54
N HIS A 93 -3.55 2.93 24.45
CA HIS A 93 -4.03 1.56 24.31
C HIS A 93 -5.03 1.45 23.15
N ARG A 94 -6.03 2.33 23.13
CA ARG A 94 -7.01 2.40 22.05
C ARG A 94 -6.36 2.74 20.71
N THR A 95 -5.41 3.69 20.72
CA THR A 95 -4.67 4.06 19.51
C THR A 95 -3.91 2.88 18.93
N LYS A 96 -3.16 2.13 19.74
CA LYS A 96 -2.44 0.94 19.28
C LYS A 96 -3.37 -0.10 18.67
N GLN A 97 -4.48 -0.43 19.35
CA GLN A 97 -5.46 -1.39 18.83
C GLN A 97 -6.03 -0.98 17.47
N ALA A 98 -6.31 0.31 17.28
CA ALA A 98 -6.83 0.81 16.01
C ALA A 98 -5.79 0.76 14.88
N ILE A 99 -4.52 1.04 15.19
CA ILE A 99 -3.42 0.96 14.21
C ILE A 99 -3.10 -0.49 13.86
N ASP A 100 -3.07 -1.39 14.84
CA ASP A 100 -2.88 -2.82 14.61
C ASP A 100 -3.99 -3.38 13.72
N ARG A 101 -5.26 -3.04 14.02
CA ARG A 101 -6.40 -3.44 13.19
C ARG A 101 -6.28 -2.91 11.76
N MET A 102 -5.93 -1.64 11.57
CA MET A 102 -5.76 -1.10 10.22
C MET A 102 -4.64 -1.83 9.46
N ALA A 103 -3.53 -2.16 10.13
CA ALA A 103 -2.44 -2.89 9.51
C ALA A 103 -2.87 -4.30 9.07
N GLU A 104 -3.65 -5.00 9.92
CA GLU A 104 -4.26 -6.30 9.62
C GLU A 104 -5.22 -6.22 8.42
N GLU A 105 -6.12 -5.25 8.41
CA GLU A 105 -7.06 -5.03 7.29
C GLU A 105 -6.32 -4.77 5.97
N ILE A 106 -5.26 -3.96 6.00
CA ILE A 106 -4.45 -3.65 4.81
C ILE A 106 -3.73 -4.90 4.30
N ILE A 107 -3.12 -5.71 5.18
CA ILE A 107 -2.40 -6.91 4.74
C ILE A 107 -3.37 -7.96 4.18
N ASP A 108 -4.48 -8.22 4.85
CA ASP A 108 -5.50 -9.17 4.41
C ASP A 108 -6.12 -8.72 3.09
N GLY A 109 -6.42 -7.43 2.96
CA GLY A 109 -6.90 -6.84 1.72
C GLY A 109 -5.91 -7.00 0.56
N MET A 110 -4.62 -6.82 0.80
CA MET A 110 -3.59 -6.97 -0.24
C MET A 110 -3.39 -8.43 -0.65
N LEU A 111 -3.52 -9.37 0.29
CA LEU A 111 -3.51 -10.80 -0.01
C LEU A 111 -4.70 -11.18 -0.90
N ASN A 112 -5.91 -10.75 -0.57
CA ASN A 112 -7.11 -11.00 -1.38
C ASN A 112 -6.97 -10.45 -2.80
N VAL A 113 -6.52 -9.20 -2.97
CA VAL A 113 -6.26 -8.62 -4.30
C VAL A 113 -5.24 -9.45 -5.09
N SER A 114 -4.23 -9.97 -4.41
CA SER A 114 -3.20 -10.79 -5.04
C SER A 114 -3.72 -12.16 -5.47
N GLU A 115 -4.61 -12.77 -4.69
CA GLU A 115 -5.30 -14.01 -5.03
C GLU A 115 -6.25 -13.82 -6.22
N GLU A 116 -7.01 -12.72 -6.25
CA GLU A 116 -7.87 -12.35 -7.37
C GLU A 116 -7.09 -12.18 -8.69
N ILE A 117 -5.86 -11.66 -8.64
CA ILE A 117 -5.00 -11.56 -9.83
C ILE A 117 -4.52 -12.94 -10.33
N LEU A 118 -4.44 -13.93 -9.44
CA LEU A 118 -3.97 -15.28 -9.77
C LEU A 118 -5.09 -16.22 -10.22
N GLY A 119 -6.34 -15.96 -9.82
CA GLY A 119 -7.54 -16.68 -10.25
C GLY A 119 -7.89 -16.41 -11.71
#